data_AF-A0A1C4U133-F1
#
_entry.id   AF-A0A1C4U133-F1
#
_cell.length_a   1.000
_cell.length_b   1.000
_cell.length_c   1.000
_cell.angle_alpha   90.00
_cell.angle_beta   90.00
_cell.angle_gamma   90.00
#
_symmetry.space_group_name_H-M   'P 1'
#
loop_
_entity.id
_entity.type
_entity.pdbx_description
1 polymer ?
#
loop_
_entity_poly.entity_id
_entity_poly.type
_entity_poly.pdbx_seq_one_letter_code
_entity_poly.pdbx_strand_id
1 'polypeptide(L)'
;MEGAAVLVCLVMLISYLATRSGSVPDDDQAGPGGVPARPPGLPAADGRTGEAGPATPGLRPRQRPPSPDPTPSASAPAPPPAKPGAPALTVSRGEMPAIVDLTAVGARDWVHWGERGGRSTNRKRSGSGEIIDGGGPGRRVGWDGNQEYVRWTDGTPERSTNGSSNGVYACGTGNGFSLAVAGSGEPRTVQLYGGIWMARGRLEARLSTGGPASTVRLEDPYTSQSAQFTIRFTVPKGARLLLNWTVEKVFTSHCGNVGLQAVTVR
;
A
#
# COMPACT_ATOMS: atom_id res chain seq x y z
N MET A 1 -2.72 -44.13 38.31
CA MET A 1 -1.91 -43.06 38.94
C MET A 1 -2.16 -41.67 38.37
N GLU A 2 -2.86 -41.53 37.24
CA GLU A 2 -2.91 -40.28 36.46
C GLU A 2 -3.61 -39.10 37.16
N GLY A 3 -4.70 -39.34 37.91
CA GLY A 3 -5.45 -38.28 38.59
C GLY A 3 -4.61 -37.46 39.61
N ALA A 4 -3.57 -38.05 40.19
CA ALA A 4 -2.67 -37.34 41.09
C ALA A 4 -1.77 -36.32 40.34
N ALA A 5 -1.31 -36.66 39.14
CA ALA A 5 -0.47 -35.79 38.33
C ALA A 5 -1.26 -34.54 37.87
N VAL A 6 -2.50 -34.73 37.43
CA VAL A 6 -3.39 -33.62 37.02
C VAL A 6 -3.63 -32.64 38.18
N LEU A 7 -3.83 -33.15 39.40
CA LEU A 7 -4.05 -32.30 40.58
C LEU A 7 -2.80 -31.45 40.92
N VAL A 8 -1.61 -32.04 40.85
CA VAL A 8 -0.34 -31.32 41.09
C VAL A 8 -0.10 -30.24 40.03
N CYS A 9 -0.36 -30.52 38.75
CA CYS A 9 -0.27 -29.51 37.69
C CYS A 9 -1.26 -28.35 37.90
N LEU A 10 -2.49 -28.63 38.37
CA LEU A 10 -3.48 -27.60 38.65
C LEU A 10 -3.05 -26.68 39.80
N VAL A 11 -2.55 -27.27 40.90
CA VAL A 11 -2.04 -26.50 42.06
C VAL A 11 -0.85 -25.62 41.66
N MET A 12 0.10 -26.14 40.90
CA MET A 12 1.23 -25.35 40.38
C MET A 12 0.77 -24.16 39.51
N LEU A 13 -0.22 -24.36 38.64
CA LEU A 13 -0.77 -23.30 37.78
C LEU A 13 -1.47 -22.21 38.61
N ILE A 14 -2.26 -22.59 39.62
CA ILE A 14 -2.95 -21.66 40.52
C ILE A 14 -1.94 -20.84 41.32
N SER A 15 -0.90 -21.47 41.90
CA SER A 15 0.16 -20.77 42.61
C SER A 15 0.93 -19.79 41.70
N TYR A 16 1.27 -20.20 40.48
CA TYR A 16 1.94 -19.34 39.50
C TYR A 16 1.10 -18.09 39.16
N LEU A 17 -0.19 -18.27 38.89
CA LEU A 17 -1.11 -17.16 38.61
C LEU A 17 -1.29 -16.23 39.82
N ALA A 18 -1.37 -16.76 41.03
CA ALA A 18 -1.41 -15.96 42.26
C ALA A 18 -0.14 -15.10 42.42
N THR A 19 1.05 -15.68 42.19
CA THR A 19 2.33 -14.94 42.29
C THR A 19 2.54 -13.85 41.23
N ARG A 20 1.74 -13.84 40.16
CA ARG A 20 1.83 -12.82 39.09
C ARG A 20 0.97 -11.59 39.35
N SER A 21 0.04 -11.65 40.30
CA SER A 21 -0.89 -10.56 40.66
C SER A 21 -0.30 -9.59 41.68
N GLY A 22 0.90 -9.06 41.39
CA GLY A 22 1.64 -8.17 42.28
C GLY A 22 1.37 -6.68 42.04
N SER A 23 0.64 -6.05 42.98
CA SER A 23 0.66 -4.62 43.33
C SER A 23 0.98 -3.58 42.24
N VAL A 24 -0.06 -2.86 41.80
CA VAL A 24 0.08 -1.48 41.30
C VAL A 24 -0.07 -0.53 42.50
N PRO A 25 0.88 0.39 42.76
CA PRO A 25 0.66 1.50 43.70
C PRO A 25 -0.33 2.50 43.10
N ASP A 26 -1.31 2.90 43.91
CA ASP A 26 -2.25 3.98 43.62
C ASP A 26 -1.75 5.23 44.37
N ASP A 27 -1.76 6.40 43.72
CA ASP A 27 -1.31 7.68 44.30
C ASP A 27 -2.16 8.81 43.68
N ASP A 28 -3.24 9.17 44.37
CA ASP A 28 -4.29 10.06 43.87
C ASP A 28 -4.31 11.39 44.65
N GLN A 29 -4.08 12.52 43.97
CA GLN A 29 -4.30 13.85 44.56
C GLN A 29 -4.55 14.97 43.51
N ALA A 30 -5.75 15.55 43.55
CA ALA A 30 -6.08 16.84 42.94
C ALA A 30 -5.33 17.99 43.68
N GLY A 31 -5.00 19.16 43.12
CA GLY A 31 -5.69 20.04 42.15
C GLY A 31 -6.11 21.36 42.87
N PRO A 32 -6.72 22.38 42.23
CA PRO A 32 -6.75 22.78 40.82
C PRO A 32 -6.39 24.30 40.60
N GLY A 33 -6.36 24.77 39.33
CA GLY A 33 -6.67 26.18 38.97
C GLY A 33 -5.61 26.98 38.19
N GLY A 34 -6.05 27.90 37.30
CA GLY A 34 -5.21 29.00 36.77
C GLY A 34 -5.20 29.28 35.25
N VAL A 35 -6.32 29.68 34.64
CA VAL A 35 -6.41 30.31 33.28
C VAL A 35 -7.76 31.06 33.15
N PRO A 36 -7.98 32.02 32.21
CA PRO A 36 -7.09 32.58 31.16
C PRO A 36 -7.01 34.14 31.14
N ALA A 37 -6.28 34.75 30.18
CA ALA A 37 -6.41 36.18 29.81
C ALA A 37 -5.97 36.51 28.36
N ARG A 38 -6.83 37.20 27.58
CA ARG A 38 -6.64 37.83 26.21
C ARG A 38 -7.98 38.49 25.78
N PRO A 39 -8.10 39.49 24.85
CA PRO A 39 -7.14 40.43 24.23
C PRO A 39 -7.27 41.80 24.97
N PRO A 40 -7.68 43.01 24.45
CA PRO A 40 -7.90 43.56 23.08
C PRO A 40 -6.58 43.86 22.31
N GLY A 41 -6.48 44.69 21.25
CA GLY A 41 -7.47 45.41 20.39
C GLY A 41 -6.83 46.57 19.58
N LEU A 42 -7.28 46.83 18.34
CA LEU A 42 -6.81 47.93 17.46
C LEU A 42 -7.63 49.22 17.65
N PRO A 43 -7.06 50.39 17.27
CA PRO A 43 -7.74 51.27 16.31
C PRO A 43 -6.83 51.69 15.12
N ALA A 44 -7.36 52.52 14.22
CA ALA A 44 -6.72 52.93 12.95
C ALA A 44 -7.06 54.38 12.55
N ALA A 45 -6.50 54.84 11.42
CA ALA A 45 -6.65 56.18 10.81
C ALA A 45 -5.91 57.33 11.57
N ASP A 46 -5.64 58.50 10.99
CA ASP A 46 -6.02 59.05 9.66
C ASP A 46 -4.87 59.93 9.08
N GLY A 47 -4.96 60.41 7.83
CA GLY A 47 -3.86 61.15 7.17
C GLY A 47 -4.13 61.72 5.77
N ARG A 48 -5.06 62.67 5.64
CA ARG A 48 -5.31 63.54 4.45
C ARG A 48 -4.92 64.99 4.83
N THR A 49 -4.50 65.94 3.98
CA THR A 49 -4.37 66.14 2.51
C THR A 49 -2.92 66.62 2.18
N GLY A 50 -2.48 67.07 0.98
CA GLY A 50 -3.08 67.34 -0.33
C GLY A 50 -3.11 68.84 -0.69
N GLU A 51 -2.08 69.34 -1.40
CA GLU A 51 -1.96 70.71 -1.92
C GLU A 51 -1.07 70.75 -3.19
N ALA A 52 -1.07 71.85 -3.98
CA ALA A 52 -0.51 71.86 -5.34
C ALA A 52 0.16 73.18 -5.79
N GLY A 53 1.22 73.06 -6.60
CA GLY A 53 1.89 74.15 -7.34
C GLY A 53 3.26 74.58 -6.76
N PRO A 54 4.02 75.45 -7.46
CA PRO A 54 3.80 76.03 -8.78
C PRO A 54 4.71 75.42 -9.89
N ALA A 55 4.74 76.02 -11.08
CA ALA A 55 5.39 75.46 -12.28
C ALA A 55 6.78 76.08 -12.60
N THR A 56 7.59 75.33 -13.35
CA THR A 56 8.84 75.80 -13.98
C THR A 56 8.88 75.35 -15.46
N PRO A 57 9.27 76.19 -16.44
CA PRO A 57 8.95 75.92 -17.85
C PRO A 57 10.12 75.41 -18.72
N GLY A 58 9.77 74.52 -19.65
CA GLY A 58 10.43 74.40 -20.96
C GLY A 58 11.56 73.37 -21.11
N LEU A 59 11.38 72.44 -22.07
CA LEU A 59 12.32 72.17 -23.16
C LEU A 59 11.61 71.34 -24.25
N ARG A 60 12.09 71.41 -25.50
CA ARG A 60 11.34 70.91 -26.69
C ARG A 60 11.45 69.39 -26.87
N PRO A 61 10.43 68.72 -27.46
CA PRO A 61 10.52 67.31 -27.83
C PRO A 61 11.68 67.07 -28.81
N ARG A 62 12.54 66.09 -28.51
CA ARG A 62 13.49 65.53 -29.50
C ARG A 62 12.80 64.41 -30.26
N GLN A 63 12.97 64.39 -31.58
CA GLN A 63 12.37 63.37 -32.45
C GLN A 63 12.91 61.98 -32.12
N ARG A 64 12.04 60.97 -32.10
CA ARG A 64 12.44 59.56 -32.01
C ARG A 64 12.95 59.10 -33.39
N PRO A 65 14.08 58.38 -33.48
CA PRO A 65 14.50 57.75 -34.73
C PRO A 65 13.43 56.77 -35.26
N PRO A 66 13.33 56.55 -36.58
CA PRO A 66 12.46 55.51 -37.12
C PRO A 66 12.89 54.12 -36.62
N SER A 67 11.92 53.25 -36.37
CA SER A 67 12.17 51.83 -36.08
C SER A 67 12.70 51.12 -37.33
N PRO A 68 13.59 50.12 -37.21
CA PRO A 68 13.90 49.23 -38.31
C PRO A 68 12.70 48.34 -38.65
N ASP A 69 12.56 47.98 -39.93
CA ASP A 69 11.51 47.08 -40.42
C ASP A 69 11.63 45.66 -39.85
N PRO A 70 10.51 44.92 -39.72
CA PRO A 70 10.51 43.58 -39.16
C PRO A 70 11.18 42.56 -40.10
N THR A 71 12.32 42.02 -39.69
CA THR A 71 12.94 40.83 -40.31
C THR A 71 11.92 39.68 -40.39
N PRO A 72 11.77 39.00 -41.54
CA PRO A 72 10.86 37.86 -41.63
C PRO A 72 11.31 36.72 -40.72
N SER A 73 10.48 36.37 -39.73
CA SER A 73 10.75 35.28 -38.81
C SER A 73 10.80 33.93 -39.54
N ALA A 74 12.00 33.36 -39.67
CA ALA A 74 12.16 31.97 -40.07
C ALA A 74 11.44 31.07 -39.06
N SER A 75 10.52 30.22 -39.53
CA SER A 75 9.77 29.31 -38.65
C SER A 75 10.70 28.37 -37.91
N ALA A 76 10.58 28.31 -36.59
CA ALA A 76 11.33 27.37 -35.77
C ALA A 76 11.01 25.92 -36.21
N PRO A 77 12.00 25.02 -36.34
CA PRO A 77 11.75 23.62 -36.65
C PRO A 77 10.78 22.99 -35.63
N ALA A 78 9.88 22.13 -36.12
CA ALA A 78 8.94 21.43 -35.27
C ALA A 78 9.68 20.58 -34.20
N PRO A 79 9.17 20.50 -32.96
CA PRO A 79 9.78 19.66 -31.94
C PRO A 79 9.89 18.19 -32.40
N PRO A 80 10.97 17.47 -32.06
CA PRO A 80 11.08 16.06 -32.39
C PRO A 80 9.94 15.27 -31.72
N PRO A 81 9.45 14.19 -32.35
CA PRO A 81 8.31 13.43 -31.85
C PRO A 81 8.59 12.91 -30.43
N ALA A 82 7.57 12.99 -29.57
CA ALA A 82 7.70 12.65 -28.17
C ALA A 82 8.22 11.22 -28.00
N LYS A 83 9.27 11.08 -27.19
CA LYS A 83 9.90 9.80 -26.82
C LYS A 83 8.81 8.85 -26.30
N PRO A 84 8.77 7.56 -26.71
CA PRO A 84 7.75 6.62 -26.27
C PRO A 84 7.56 6.64 -24.75
N GLY A 85 6.31 6.82 -24.32
CA GLY A 85 5.97 6.97 -22.91
C GLY A 85 6.46 5.79 -22.07
N ALA A 86 6.80 6.06 -20.80
CA ALA A 86 7.24 5.03 -19.87
C ALA A 86 6.22 3.87 -19.82
N PRO A 87 6.67 2.60 -19.72
CA PRO A 87 5.80 1.44 -19.85
C PRO A 87 4.63 1.48 -18.85
N ALA A 88 3.40 1.46 -19.37
CA ALA A 88 2.15 1.55 -18.60
C ALA A 88 1.90 0.38 -17.63
N LEU A 89 2.77 -0.63 -17.66
CA LEU A 89 2.84 -1.74 -16.71
C LEU A 89 4.31 -2.13 -16.49
N THR A 90 4.72 -2.25 -15.22
CA THR A 90 6.01 -2.84 -14.81
C THR A 90 5.81 -3.72 -13.59
N VAL A 91 6.58 -4.82 -13.51
CA VAL A 91 6.59 -5.75 -12.37
C VAL A 91 8.04 -5.97 -11.93
N SER A 92 8.31 -5.90 -10.63
CA SER A 92 9.62 -6.23 -10.04
C SER A 92 9.45 -7.06 -8.78
N ARG A 93 10.29 -8.09 -8.59
CA ARG A 93 10.39 -8.87 -7.36
C ARG A 93 11.42 -8.27 -6.41
N GLY A 94 11.13 -8.30 -5.11
CA GLY A 94 12.08 -8.17 -4.02
C GLY A 94 11.82 -9.23 -2.94
N GLU A 95 12.67 -9.25 -1.92
CA GLU A 95 12.44 -9.96 -0.66
C GLU A 95 11.18 -9.41 0.05
N MET A 96 10.51 -10.24 0.84
CA MET A 96 9.39 -9.79 1.67
C MET A 96 9.92 -9.27 3.02
N PRO A 97 9.55 -8.06 3.48
CA PRO A 97 9.91 -7.61 4.82
C PRO A 97 9.35 -8.54 5.90
N ALA A 98 10.16 -8.87 6.90
CA ALA A 98 9.76 -9.78 7.99
C ALA A 98 8.50 -9.33 8.75
N ILE A 99 8.21 -8.02 8.78
CA ILE A 99 6.93 -7.45 9.19
C ILE A 99 6.47 -6.44 8.14
N VAL A 100 5.26 -6.61 7.61
CA VAL A 100 4.61 -5.73 6.63
C VAL A 100 3.43 -5.00 7.29
N ASP A 101 3.46 -3.67 7.25
CA ASP A 101 2.39 -2.82 7.76
C ASP A 101 1.41 -2.45 6.64
N LEU A 102 0.27 -3.14 6.57
CA LEU A 102 -0.73 -2.94 5.51
C LEU A 102 -1.42 -1.58 5.62
N THR A 103 -1.59 -1.05 6.83
CA THR A 103 -2.16 0.29 7.06
C THR A 103 -1.26 1.38 6.46
N ALA A 104 0.05 1.29 6.69
CA ALA A 104 1.03 2.26 6.20
C ALA A 104 1.34 2.10 4.69
N VAL A 105 1.51 0.86 4.21
CA VAL A 105 1.84 0.60 2.79
C VAL A 105 0.60 0.75 1.89
N GLY A 106 -0.52 0.15 2.29
CA GLY A 106 -1.81 0.20 1.60
C GLY A 106 -2.61 1.43 2.01
N ALA A 107 -2.04 2.62 1.82
CA ALA A 107 -2.69 3.88 2.19
C ALA A 107 -4.05 4.10 1.49
N ARG A 108 -4.24 3.49 0.30
CA ARG A 108 -5.47 3.63 -0.51
C ARG A 108 -6.41 2.42 -0.40
N ASP A 109 -5.87 1.21 -0.48
CA ASP A 109 -6.62 -0.04 -0.27
C ASP A 109 -5.68 -1.17 0.17
N TRP A 110 -6.20 -2.17 0.88
CA TRP A 110 -5.49 -3.42 1.12
C TRP A 110 -6.46 -4.58 1.41
N VAL A 111 -6.02 -5.78 1.05
CA VAL A 111 -6.68 -7.06 1.36
C VAL A 111 -5.65 -8.04 1.90
N HIS A 112 -6.03 -8.77 2.95
CA HIS A 112 -5.31 -9.87 3.54
C HIS A 112 -6.21 -11.12 3.57
N TRP A 113 -5.62 -12.31 3.56
CA TRP A 113 -6.31 -13.61 3.50
C TRP A 113 -5.83 -14.55 4.61
N GLY A 114 -6.74 -15.34 5.19
CA GLY A 114 -6.38 -16.52 5.99
C GLY A 114 -6.68 -16.47 7.48
N GLU A 115 -6.87 -15.29 8.08
CA GLU A 115 -7.20 -15.05 9.51
C GLU A 115 -8.16 -16.08 10.14
N ARG A 116 -9.22 -16.42 9.42
CA ARG A 116 -10.28 -17.36 9.85
C ARG A 116 -10.45 -18.47 8.81
N GLY A 117 -9.33 -19.01 8.34
CA GLY A 117 -9.25 -20.10 7.36
C GLY A 117 -9.35 -19.67 5.90
N GLY A 118 -9.25 -20.64 4.99
CA GLY A 118 -8.93 -20.44 3.55
C GLY A 118 -9.92 -19.63 2.69
N ARG A 119 -11.07 -19.23 3.23
CA ARG A 119 -12.05 -18.34 2.56
C ARG A 119 -12.20 -16.98 3.25
N SER A 120 -11.54 -16.77 4.38
CA SER A 120 -11.58 -15.50 5.11
C SER A 120 -10.73 -14.44 4.40
N THR A 121 -11.22 -13.19 4.45
CA THR A 121 -10.44 -12.01 4.09
C THR A 121 -10.59 -10.95 5.16
N ASN A 122 -9.54 -10.15 5.33
CA ASN A 122 -9.58 -8.89 6.05
C ASN A 122 -9.27 -7.76 5.07
N ARG A 123 -9.94 -6.62 5.18
CA ARG A 123 -9.82 -5.49 4.24
C ARG A 123 -9.61 -4.18 4.96
N LYS A 124 -9.04 -3.19 4.26
CA LYS A 124 -8.97 -1.81 4.72
C LYS A 124 -10.39 -1.24 4.94
N ARG A 125 -10.69 -0.83 6.17
CA ARG A 125 -11.89 -0.08 6.51
C ARG A 125 -11.83 1.27 5.80
N SER A 126 -12.84 1.56 4.99
CA SER A 126 -12.87 2.73 4.09
C SER A 126 -11.75 2.74 3.02
N GLY A 127 -11.22 1.57 2.62
CA GLY A 127 -10.38 1.45 1.43
C GLY A 127 -11.14 1.74 0.13
N SER A 128 -10.42 1.99 -0.96
CA SER A 128 -11.01 2.39 -2.25
C SER A 128 -11.90 1.32 -2.90
N GLY A 129 -11.79 0.05 -2.48
CA GLY A 129 -12.50 -1.07 -3.10
C GLY A 129 -11.98 -1.44 -4.50
N GLU A 130 -10.81 -0.91 -4.89
CA GLU A 130 -10.19 -1.20 -6.18
C GLU A 130 -9.68 -2.66 -6.25
N ILE A 131 -9.38 -3.30 -5.10
CA ILE A 131 -8.87 -4.68 -5.04
C ILE A 131 -10.00 -5.72 -5.14
N ILE A 132 -10.02 -6.44 -6.26
CA ILE A 132 -10.96 -7.51 -6.56
C ILE A 132 -10.25 -8.87 -6.44
N ASP A 133 -10.79 -9.75 -5.60
CA ASP A 133 -10.40 -11.16 -5.53
C ASP A 133 -11.22 -11.95 -6.54
N GLY A 134 -10.57 -12.48 -7.58
CA GLY A 134 -11.18 -13.30 -8.63
C GLY A 134 -11.15 -14.80 -8.32
N GLY A 135 -10.75 -15.21 -7.11
CA GLY A 135 -10.58 -16.61 -6.74
C GLY A 135 -9.28 -17.17 -7.32
N GLY A 136 -9.41 -18.03 -8.32
CA GLY A 136 -8.32 -18.77 -8.96
C GLY A 136 -8.58 -20.29 -9.01
N PRO A 137 -7.89 -21.02 -9.90
CA PRO A 137 -8.00 -22.47 -10.01
C PRO A 137 -7.41 -23.21 -8.79
N GLY A 138 -8.03 -24.34 -8.43
CA GLY A 138 -7.62 -25.20 -7.32
C GLY A 138 -8.32 -24.90 -6.00
N ARG A 139 -8.13 -25.77 -5.00
CA ARG A 139 -8.69 -25.56 -3.65
C ARG A 139 -7.79 -24.60 -2.87
N ARG A 140 -8.26 -23.38 -2.65
CA ARG A 140 -7.66 -22.43 -1.69
C ARG A 140 -7.79 -22.98 -0.26
N VAL A 141 -6.66 -23.11 0.45
CA VAL A 141 -6.58 -23.58 1.85
C VAL A 141 -5.91 -22.50 2.69
N GLY A 142 -6.25 -22.41 3.98
CA GLY A 142 -5.61 -21.48 4.93
C GLY A 142 -4.28 -22.01 5.45
N TRP A 143 -3.40 -21.11 5.84
CA TRP A 143 -2.11 -21.40 6.45
C TRP A 143 -1.75 -20.31 7.45
N ASP A 144 -1.15 -20.69 8.56
CA ASP A 144 -0.80 -19.86 9.73
C ASP A 144 0.71 -19.86 10.02
N GLY A 145 1.50 -20.66 9.30
CA GLY A 145 2.95 -20.79 9.44
C GLY A 145 3.77 -20.10 8.33
N ASN A 146 3.39 -18.90 7.87
CA ASN A 146 4.30 -18.11 7.01
C ASN A 146 5.45 -17.53 7.86
N GLN A 147 6.61 -17.31 7.23
CA GLN A 147 7.81 -16.80 7.91
C GLN A 147 7.72 -15.30 8.21
N GLU A 148 7.05 -14.55 7.33
CA GLU A 148 6.86 -13.10 7.43
C GLU A 148 5.44 -12.75 7.90
N TYR A 149 5.36 -11.70 8.73
CA TYR A 149 4.12 -11.30 9.41
C TYR A 149 3.50 -10.07 8.73
N VAL A 150 2.17 -10.03 8.63
CA VAL A 150 1.41 -8.85 8.23
C VAL A 150 0.72 -8.21 9.45
N ARG A 151 0.60 -6.88 9.47
CA ARG A 151 -0.08 -6.14 10.55
C ARG A 151 -0.91 -4.97 10.03
N TRP A 152 -1.90 -4.54 10.80
CA TRP A 152 -2.77 -3.40 10.47
C TRP A 152 -3.48 -2.84 11.71
N THR A 153 -3.97 -1.60 11.61
CA THR A 153 -4.80 -0.94 12.63
C THR A 153 -6.14 -0.40 12.09
N ASP A 154 -6.34 -0.48 10.76
CA ASP A 154 -7.49 0.05 10.04
C ASP A 154 -8.32 -1.03 9.31
N GLY A 155 -8.39 -2.24 9.88
CA GLY A 155 -9.04 -3.38 9.23
C GLY A 155 -10.55 -3.52 9.47
N THR A 156 -11.14 -4.49 8.76
CA THR A 156 -12.48 -5.08 8.94
C THR A 156 -12.56 -6.45 8.24
N PRO A 157 -13.22 -7.48 8.81
CA PRO A 157 -13.90 -7.50 10.11
C PRO A 157 -12.93 -7.43 11.30
N GLU A 158 -11.68 -7.88 11.15
CA GLU A 158 -10.67 -7.75 12.20
C GLU A 158 -10.08 -6.33 12.21
N ARG A 159 -10.29 -5.60 13.30
CA ARG A 159 -9.96 -4.16 13.36
C ARG A 159 -8.45 -3.94 13.29
N SER A 160 -7.68 -4.81 13.95
CA SER A 160 -6.24 -4.65 14.11
C SER A 160 -5.57 -5.96 14.47
N THR A 161 -4.37 -6.19 13.94
CA THR A 161 -3.41 -7.17 14.49
C THR A 161 -2.03 -6.54 14.61
N ASN A 162 -1.27 -6.94 15.63
CA ASN A 162 0.13 -6.54 15.80
C ASN A 162 1.09 -7.35 14.91
N GLY A 163 0.69 -8.56 14.53
CA GLY A 163 1.37 -9.42 13.57
C GLY A 163 0.61 -10.72 13.38
N SER A 164 0.35 -11.07 12.12
CA SER A 164 -0.27 -12.34 11.70
C SER A 164 0.63 -13.02 10.67
N SER A 165 0.99 -14.28 10.94
CA SER A 165 1.68 -15.18 10.01
C SER A 165 0.69 -15.90 9.08
N ASN A 166 -0.57 -15.46 9.02
CA ASN A 166 -1.59 -16.12 8.21
C ASN A 166 -1.47 -15.80 6.71
N GLY A 167 -2.08 -16.66 5.91
CA GLY A 167 -2.16 -16.60 4.46
C GLY A 167 -3.06 -17.69 3.91
N VAL A 168 -3.02 -17.84 2.58
CA VAL A 168 -3.70 -18.92 1.86
C VAL A 168 -2.80 -19.52 0.78
N TYR A 169 -2.96 -20.80 0.46
CA TYR A 169 -2.23 -21.46 -0.63
C TYR A 169 -3.14 -22.26 -1.57
N ALA A 170 -2.61 -22.60 -2.75
CA ALA A 170 -3.20 -23.53 -3.70
C ALA A 170 -2.13 -24.47 -4.27
N CYS A 171 -2.33 -25.78 -4.10
CA CYS A 171 -1.38 -26.83 -4.53
C CYS A 171 -1.52 -27.20 -6.01
N GLY A 172 -0.41 -27.59 -6.65
CA GLY A 172 -0.40 -28.28 -7.94
C GLY A 172 -0.35 -27.37 -9.16
N THR A 173 0.36 -27.81 -10.21
CA THR A 173 0.57 -27.05 -11.46
C THR A 173 -0.74 -26.54 -12.06
N GLY A 174 -0.75 -25.27 -12.46
CA GLY A 174 -1.92 -24.57 -13.01
C GLY A 174 -2.83 -23.93 -11.95
N ASN A 175 -2.80 -24.40 -10.70
CA ASN A 175 -3.58 -23.81 -9.61
C ASN A 175 -2.93 -22.53 -9.05
N GLY A 176 -3.72 -21.70 -8.37
CA GLY A 176 -3.25 -20.43 -7.82
C GLY A 176 -4.35 -19.39 -7.59
N PHE A 177 -4.00 -18.12 -7.80
CA PHE A 177 -4.81 -16.96 -7.50
C PHE A 177 -4.98 -16.05 -8.72
N SER A 178 -6.19 -15.52 -8.89
CA SER A 178 -6.48 -14.46 -9.86
C SER A 178 -6.99 -13.23 -9.11
N LEU A 179 -6.30 -12.10 -9.27
CA LEU A 179 -6.66 -10.81 -8.67
C LEU A 179 -6.83 -9.76 -9.78
N ALA A 180 -7.62 -8.72 -9.51
CA ALA A 180 -7.68 -7.54 -10.35
C ALA A 180 -7.66 -6.27 -9.52
N VAL A 181 -7.11 -5.18 -10.08
CA VAL A 181 -7.16 -3.85 -9.48
C VAL A 181 -7.81 -2.89 -10.46
N ALA A 182 -8.87 -2.22 -10.02
CA ALA A 182 -9.63 -1.30 -10.86
C ALA A 182 -8.80 -0.07 -11.26
N GLY A 183 -8.90 0.34 -12.53
CA GLY A 183 -8.27 1.53 -13.04
C GLY A 183 -8.97 2.81 -12.57
N SER A 184 -8.17 3.85 -12.34
CA SER A 184 -8.66 5.13 -11.82
C SER A 184 -8.39 6.32 -12.75
N GLY A 185 -7.63 6.11 -13.84
CA GLY A 185 -7.02 7.17 -14.65
C GLY A 185 -5.61 7.56 -14.17
N GLU A 186 -5.34 7.42 -12.87
CA GLU A 186 -4.08 7.80 -12.24
C GLU A 186 -3.07 6.63 -12.16
N PRO A 187 -1.75 6.94 -12.04
CA PRO A 187 -0.74 5.95 -11.68
C PRO A 187 -1.03 5.28 -10.33
N ARG A 188 -0.80 3.97 -10.25
CA ARG A 188 -0.97 3.16 -9.04
C ARG A 188 0.24 2.26 -8.82
N THR A 189 0.60 2.06 -7.55
CA THR A 189 1.54 1.03 -7.12
C THR A 189 0.78 -0.03 -6.32
N VAL A 190 0.83 -1.27 -6.79
CA VAL A 190 0.40 -2.46 -6.06
C VAL A 190 1.63 -3.12 -5.45
N GLN A 191 1.51 -3.61 -4.22
CA GLN A 191 2.47 -4.55 -3.64
C GLN A 191 1.71 -5.83 -3.27
N LEU A 192 2.12 -6.96 -3.85
CA LEU A 192 1.56 -8.29 -3.59
C LEU A 192 2.56 -9.09 -2.77
N TYR A 193 2.09 -9.67 -1.67
CA TYR A 193 2.85 -10.45 -0.71
C TYR A 193 2.41 -11.90 -0.76
N GLY A 194 3.32 -12.77 -1.15
CA GLY A 194 3.06 -14.18 -1.34
C GLY A 194 4.35 -14.95 -1.58
N GLY A 195 4.24 -16.27 -1.68
CA GLY A 195 5.38 -17.16 -1.71
C GLY A 195 5.09 -18.45 -2.44
N ILE A 196 5.98 -19.41 -2.24
CA ILE A 196 5.93 -20.78 -2.76
C ILE A 196 6.30 -21.76 -1.65
N TRP A 197 5.99 -23.03 -1.87
CA TRP A 197 6.61 -24.15 -1.18
C TRP A 197 6.91 -25.26 -2.19
N MET A 198 8.18 -25.67 -2.29
CA MET A 198 8.67 -26.74 -3.19
C MET A 198 8.11 -26.63 -4.62
N ALA A 199 8.19 -25.43 -5.21
CA ALA A 199 7.49 -25.07 -6.45
C ALA A 199 8.20 -23.97 -7.25
N ARG A 200 7.82 -23.86 -8.52
CA ARG A 200 7.99 -22.63 -9.32
C ARG A 200 6.66 -21.90 -9.34
N GLY A 201 6.61 -20.70 -8.78
CA GLY A 201 5.50 -19.77 -8.90
C GLY A 201 5.73 -18.81 -10.07
N ARG A 202 4.68 -18.52 -10.84
CA ARG A 202 4.70 -17.52 -11.93
C ARG A 202 3.65 -16.45 -11.66
N LEU A 203 4.11 -15.20 -11.55
CA LEU A 203 3.24 -14.02 -11.47
C LEU A 203 3.20 -13.38 -12.87
N GLU A 204 2.01 -13.37 -13.45
CA GLU A 204 1.72 -12.76 -14.75
C GLU A 204 0.80 -11.56 -14.54
N ALA A 205 1.22 -10.39 -15.00
CA ALA A 205 0.46 -9.16 -14.96
C ALA A 205 0.11 -8.69 -16.38
N ARG A 206 -1.13 -8.25 -16.58
CA ARG A 206 -1.59 -7.70 -17.87
C ARG A 206 -2.65 -6.62 -17.66
N LEU A 207 -2.76 -5.68 -18.59
CA LEU A 207 -3.81 -4.65 -18.57
C LEU A 207 -5.03 -5.13 -19.36
N SER A 208 -6.24 -4.81 -18.88
CA SER A 208 -7.48 -5.19 -19.59
C SER A 208 -7.66 -4.45 -20.93
N THR A 209 -6.88 -3.38 -21.15
CA THR A 209 -6.81 -2.62 -22.42
C THR A 209 -5.88 -3.27 -23.46
N GLY A 210 -5.28 -4.43 -23.17
CA GLY A 210 -4.26 -5.06 -24.00
C GLY A 210 -2.86 -4.49 -23.77
N GLY A 211 -1.95 -4.77 -24.71
CA GLY A 211 -0.51 -4.56 -24.54
C GLY A 211 0.23 -5.82 -24.05
N PRO A 212 1.56 -5.77 -23.91
CA PRO A 212 2.36 -6.91 -23.47
C PRO A 212 2.09 -7.26 -22.00
N ALA A 213 2.06 -8.56 -21.69
CA ALA A 213 2.09 -9.04 -20.32
C ALA A 213 3.50 -8.91 -19.72
N SER A 214 3.58 -8.67 -18.41
CA SER A 214 4.83 -8.66 -17.64
C SER A 214 4.82 -9.85 -16.69
N THR A 215 5.87 -10.67 -16.73
CA THR A 215 5.92 -11.95 -16.00
C THR A 215 7.19 -12.05 -15.16
N VAL A 216 7.04 -12.44 -13.91
CA VAL A 216 8.14 -12.75 -12.99
C VAL A 216 7.94 -14.12 -12.34
N ARG A 217 9.03 -14.70 -11.82
CA ARG A 217 9.05 -16.05 -11.24
C ARG A 217 9.66 -16.05 -9.84
N LEU A 218 9.23 -17.04 -9.06
CA LEU A 218 9.79 -17.45 -7.78
C LEU A 218 10.06 -18.96 -7.89
N GLU A 219 11.21 -19.44 -7.39
CA GLU A 219 11.56 -20.85 -7.46
C GLU A 219 12.42 -21.24 -6.27
N ASP A 220 11.95 -22.25 -5.55
CA ASP A 220 12.71 -23.01 -4.57
C ASP A 220 12.20 -24.48 -4.64
N PRO A 221 13.07 -25.45 -4.94
CA PRO A 221 12.68 -26.86 -5.05
C PRO A 221 12.71 -27.61 -3.71
N TYR A 222 13.21 -26.99 -2.62
CA TYR A 222 13.52 -27.68 -1.36
C TYR A 222 12.75 -27.14 -0.14
N THR A 223 12.29 -25.88 -0.15
CA THR A 223 11.64 -25.24 1.00
C THR A 223 10.60 -24.19 0.57
N SER A 224 10.19 -23.31 1.49
CA SER A 224 9.41 -22.11 1.20
C SER A 224 10.28 -20.90 0.88
N GLN A 225 9.78 -20.06 -0.03
CA GLN A 225 10.33 -18.74 -0.31
C GLN A 225 9.18 -17.74 -0.45
N SER A 226 9.23 -16.64 0.30
CA SER A 226 8.33 -15.49 0.19
C SER A 226 8.94 -14.40 -0.68
N ALA A 227 8.09 -13.52 -1.22
CA ALA A 227 8.50 -12.39 -2.04
C ALA A 227 7.51 -11.23 -1.96
N GLN A 228 8.04 -10.00 -2.04
CA GLN A 228 7.23 -8.83 -2.38
C GLN A 228 7.30 -8.60 -3.89
N PHE A 229 6.15 -8.61 -4.55
CA PHE A 229 6.02 -8.22 -5.95
C PHE A 229 5.47 -6.80 -6.03
N THR A 230 6.25 -5.87 -6.59
CA THR A 230 5.82 -4.49 -6.81
C THR A 230 5.38 -4.31 -8.25
N ILE A 231 4.13 -3.94 -8.46
CA ILE A 231 3.53 -3.71 -9.78
C ILE A 231 3.17 -2.23 -9.89
N ARG A 232 3.72 -1.51 -10.88
CA ARG A 232 3.32 -0.13 -11.17
C ARG A 232 2.58 -0.08 -12.49
N PHE A 233 1.43 0.59 -12.52
CA PHE A 233 0.60 0.68 -13.71
C PHE A 233 -0.21 1.96 -13.78
N THR A 234 -0.70 2.29 -14.98
CA THR A 234 -1.72 3.33 -15.20
C THR A 234 -2.76 2.77 -16.16
N VAL A 235 -4.03 2.71 -15.74
CA VAL A 235 -5.17 2.37 -16.62
C VAL A 235 -6.38 3.28 -16.36
N PRO A 236 -7.18 3.59 -17.39
CA PRO A 236 -8.35 4.46 -17.27
C PRO A 236 -9.45 3.84 -16.39
N LYS A 237 -10.40 4.68 -15.96
CA LYS A 237 -11.60 4.22 -15.25
C LYS A 237 -12.37 3.21 -16.10
N GLY A 238 -12.86 2.14 -15.48
CA GLY A 238 -13.51 1.01 -16.16
C GLY A 238 -12.56 -0.09 -16.65
N ALA A 239 -11.29 0.23 -16.95
CA ALA A 239 -10.25 -0.78 -17.19
C ALA A 239 -9.70 -1.35 -15.87
N ARG A 240 -8.85 -2.38 -15.95
CA ARG A 240 -8.26 -3.07 -14.79
C ARG A 240 -6.81 -3.50 -15.07
N LEU A 241 -5.98 -3.51 -14.03
CA LEU A 241 -4.85 -4.43 -13.93
C LEU A 241 -5.40 -5.83 -13.61
N LEU A 242 -4.86 -6.86 -14.26
CA LEU A 242 -5.17 -8.27 -14.02
C LEU A 242 -3.88 -9.00 -13.60
N LEU A 243 -3.93 -9.76 -12.52
CA LEU A 243 -2.80 -10.50 -11.95
C LEU A 243 -3.17 -11.98 -11.81
N ASN A 244 -2.33 -12.88 -12.31
CA ASN A 244 -2.41 -14.32 -12.08
C ASN A 244 -1.14 -14.79 -11.38
N TRP A 245 -1.28 -15.39 -10.19
CA TRP A 245 -0.19 -15.98 -9.40
C TRP A 245 -0.41 -17.48 -9.32
N THR A 246 0.32 -18.28 -10.10
CA THR A 246 0.05 -19.72 -10.27
C THR A 246 1.29 -20.59 -10.15
N VAL A 247 1.08 -21.87 -9.80
CA VAL A 247 2.11 -22.90 -9.84
C VAL A 247 2.44 -23.23 -11.31
N GLU A 248 3.66 -22.94 -11.74
CA GLU A 248 4.19 -23.33 -13.05
C GLU A 248 4.90 -24.69 -13.02
N LYS A 249 5.47 -25.07 -11.87
CA LYS A 249 6.07 -26.39 -11.64
C LYS A 249 5.99 -26.78 -10.16
N VAL A 250 5.89 -28.08 -9.88
CA VAL A 250 6.01 -28.69 -8.55
C VAL A 250 7.32 -29.49 -8.49
N PHE A 251 7.97 -29.51 -7.31
CA PHE A 251 9.22 -30.26 -7.06
C PHE A 251 9.08 -31.40 -6.04
N THR A 252 7.88 -31.62 -5.51
CA THR A 252 7.58 -32.69 -4.53
C THR A 252 6.46 -33.61 -5.04
N SER A 253 6.41 -34.85 -4.57
CA SER A 253 5.28 -35.77 -4.77
C SER A 253 4.01 -35.35 -4.01
N HIS A 254 4.13 -34.39 -3.10
CA HIS A 254 3.04 -33.87 -2.27
C HIS A 254 2.54 -32.50 -2.79
N CYS A 255 1.97 -31.68 -1.90
CA CYS A 255 1.58 -30.31 -2.24
C CYS A 255 2.83 -29.42 -2.45
N GLY A 256 3.27 -29.23 -3.69
CA GLY A 256 3.97 -28.01 -4.08
C GLY A 256 2.94 -26.92 -4.41
N ASN A 257 3.13 -25.69 -3.93
CA ASN A 257 2.10 -24.65 -3.98
C ASN A 257 2.64 -23.23 -4.26
N VAL A 258 1.71 -22.35 -4.60
CA VAL A 258 1.85 -20.90 -4.40
C VAL A 258 1.01 -20.47 -3.20
N GLY A 259 1.54 -19.52 -2.43
CA GLY A 259 0.90 -18.86 -1.30
C GLY A 259 0.66 -17.37 -1.56
N LEU A 260 -0.35 -16.80 -0.90
CA LEU A 260 -0.74 -15.40 -0.93
C LEU A 260 -1.13 -14.97 0.51
N GLN A 261 -0.48 -13.92 1.02
CA GLN A 261 -0.79 -13.35 2.34
C GLN A 261 -1.58 -12.05 2.22
N ALA A 262 -1.12 -11.11 1.41
CA ALA A 262 -1.76 -9.79 1.31
C ALA A 262 -1.49 -9.10 -0.05
N VAL A 263 -2.29 -8.08 -0.34
CA VAL A 263 -2.05 -7.15 -1.45
C VAL A 263 -2.47 -5.73 -1.03
N THR A 264 -1.71 -4.73 -1.43
CA THR A 264 -1.93 -3.31 -1.13
C THR A 264 -2.03 -2.49 -2.41
N VAL A 265 -2.70 -1.34 -2.33
CA VAL A 265 -2.73 -0.29 -3.35
C VAL A 265 -2.36 1.05 -2.72
N ARG A 266 -1.57 1.84 -3.45
CA ARG A 266 -1.34 3.27 -3.23
C ARG A 266 -1.25 4.03 -4.55
#